data_AF-A0A3E2TF96-F1
#
_entry.id   AF-A0A3E2TF96-F1
#
_cell.length_a   1.000
_cell.length_b   1.000
_cell.length_c   1.000
_cell.angle_alpha   90.00
_cell.angle_beta   90.00
_cell.angle_gamma   90.00
#
_symmetry.space_group_name_H-M   'P 1'
#
loop_
_entity.id
_entity.type
_entity.pdbx_description
1 polymer ?
#
loop_
_entity_poly.entity_id
_entity_poly.type
_entity_poly.pdbx_seq_one_letter_code
_entity_poly.pdbx_strand_id
1 'polypeptide(L)'
;NQSLGGNLGVYDKVHPNDHVNKGQSTNDVIPTSGKIALIRYFKELYDENIKLINAIEDKADEFKEVYKMGRTQLQDAIPISLGQEFAAYAKVLKRDNERFKKAIQSLSFVNLGGTAIGTGLNADKTYVEEIVPVLAEVTGLNLKQNEDLIDGTQNLDGFTYSSSILKTYASNLSKIANDLRLMSSGPQVGIADIKLPARQAGS
;
A
#
# COMPACT_ATOMS: atom_id res chain seq x y z
N ASN A 1 -34.89 -2.01 0.52
CA ASN A 1 -36.25 -1.88 -0.07
C ASN A 1 -36.72 -3.13 -0.79
N GLN A 2 -36.07 -3.61 -1.85
CA GLN A 2 -36.50 -4.84 -2.55
C GLN A 2 -36.64 -6.07 -1.64
N SER A 3 -35.67 -6.34 -0.76
CA SER A 3 -35.73 -7.45 0.20
C SER A 3 -36.87 -7.34 1.21
N LEU A 4 -37.50 -6.17 1.35
CA LEU A 4 -38.68 -5.92 2.18
C LEU A 4 -39.96 -5.81 1.34
N GLY A 5 -39.91 -6.16 0.05
CA GLY A 5 -41.04 -6.05 -0.89
C GLY A 5 -41.36 -4.61 -1.30
N GLY A 6 -40.36 -3.74 -1.43
CA GLY A 6 -40.52 -2.38 -1.96
C GLY A 6 -39.84 -2.19 -3.33
N ASN A 7 -40.09 -1.06 -3.98
CA ASN A 7 -39.51 -0.72 -5.29
C ASN A 7 -38.21 0.10 -5.15
N LEU A 8 -37.35 0.07 -6.17
CA LEU A 8 -36.16 0.93 -6.23
C LEU A 8 -36.58 2.40 -6.40
N GLY A 9 -35.84 3.32 -5.79
CA GLY A 9 -36.18 4.76 -5.78
C GLY A 9 -37.35 5.14 -4.85
N VAL A 10 -37.98 4.16 -4.18
CA VAL A 10 -39.00 4.38 -3.16
C VAL A 10 -38.39 4.08 -1.79
N TYR A 11 -38.48 5.04 -0.86
CA TYR A 11 -37.72 5.05 0.39
C TYR A 11 -38.61 5.04 1.65
N ASP A 12 -39.83 4.54 1.52
CA ASP A 12 -40.82 4.40 2.60
C ASP A 12 -40.41 3.37 3.66
N LYS A 13 -39.70 2.30 3.27
CA LYS A 13 -39.23 1.23 4.18
C LYS A 13 -37.81 1.49 4.69
N VAL A 14 -36.87 1.76 3.78
CA VAL A 14 -35.47 2.08 4.09
C VAL A 14 -35.09 3.40 3.43
N HIS A 15 -34.93 4.45 4.24
CA HIS A 15 -34.47 5.75 3.80
C HIS A 15 -32.93 5.81 3.78
N PRO A 16 -32.29 6.28 2.70
CA PRO A 16 -30.84 6.30 2.60
C PRO A 16 -30.21 7.20 3.67
N ASN A 17 -30.82 8.33 4.01
CA ASN A 17 -30.27 9.20 5.04
C ASN A 17 -30.68 8.77 6.45
N ASP A 18 -31.96 8.49 6.65
CA ASP A 18 -32.51 8.36 8.01
C ASP A 18 -32.23 6.98 8.60
N HIS A 19 -31.95 5.99 7.75
CA HIS A 19 -31.64 4.62 8.18
C HIS A 19 -30.19 4.24 7.85
N VAL A 20 -29.75 4.39 6.59
CA VAL A 20 -28.40 3.91 6.18
C VAL A 20 -27.30 4.85 6.68
N ASN A 21 -27.50 6.16 6.54
CA ASN A 21 -26.55 7.19 6.99
C ASN A 21 -26.90 7.78 8.37
N LYS A 22 -27.70 7.07 9.17
CA LYS A 22 -28.11 7.55 10.49
C LYS A 22 -26.88 7.69 11.40
N GLY A 23 -26.72 8.86 12.03
CA GLY A 23 -25.59 9.17 12.91
C GLY A 23 -24.24 9.33 12.20
N GLN A 24 -24.24 9.30 10.86
CA GLN A 24 -23.04 9.37 10.01
C GLN A 24 -23.00 10.68 9.23
N SER A 25 -21.81 11.02 8.74
CA SER A 25 -21.57 12.11 7.80
C SER A 25 -20.71 11.63 6.64
N THR A 26 -20.77 12.30 5.50
CA THR A 26 -19.77 12.09 4.45
C THR A 26 -18.35 12.32 4.99
N ASN A 27 -18.18 13.24 5.93
CA ASN A 27 -16.88 13.70 6.44
C ASN A 27 -16.20 12.70 7.39
N ASP A 28 -16.91 11.69 7.89
CA ASP A 28 -16.33 10.61 8.68
C ASP A 28 -16.43 9.25 7.98
N VAL A 29 -17.47 9.01 7.17
CA VAL A 29 -17.64 7.78 6.38
C VAL A 29 -16.64 7.67 5.23
N ILE A 30 -16.46 8.72 4.42
CA ILE A 30 -15.57 8.69 3.25
C ILE A 30 -14.11 8.47 3.63
N PRO A 31 -13.50 9.24 4.54
CA PRO A 31 -12.11 9.00 4.94
C PRO A 31 -11.93 7.63 5.59
N THR A 32 -12.89 7.16 6.40
CA THR A 32 -12.86 5.81 6.99
C THR A 32 -12.87 4.72 5.90
N SER A 33 -13.76 4.85 4.91
CA SER A 33 -13.85 3.90 3.80
C SER A 33 -12.57 3.88 2.96
N GLY A 34 -12.00 5.06 2.67
CA GLY A 34 -10.73 5.19 1.95
C GLY A 34 -9.56 4.54 2.71
N LYS A 35 -9.47 4.75 4.02
CA LYS A 35 -8.46 4.13 4.89
C LYS A 35 -8.58 2.60 4.88
N ILE A 36 -9.79 2.06 5.00
CA ILE A 36 -10.05 0.61 4.93
C ILE A 36 -9.60 0.04 3.58
N ALA A 37 -9.96 0.69 2.48
CA ALA A 37 -9.56 0.24 1.13
C ALA A 37 -8.03 0.22 0.98
N LEU A 38 -7.35 1.30 1.39
CA LEU A 38 -5.88 1.36 1.31
C LEU A 38 -5.20 0.34 2.21
N ILE A 39 -5.70 0.07 3.41
CA ILE A 39 -5.15 -0.98 4.28
C ILE A 39 -5.18 -2.34 3.56
N ARG A 40 -6.29 -2.66 2.86
CA ARG A 40 -6.39 -3.91 2.09
C ARG A 40 -5.37 -3.95 0.96
N TYR A 41 -5.26 -2.87 0.17
CA TYR A 41 -4.28 -2.81 -0.91
C TYR A 41 -2.82 -2.85 -0.41
N PHE A 42 -2.51 -2.25 0.74
CA PHE A 42 -1.17 -2.38 1.33
C PHE A 42 -0.85 -3.80 1.81
N LYS A 43 -1.85 -4.54 2.30
CA LYS A 43 -1.68 -5.97 2.65
C LYS A 43 -1.41 -6.81 1.39
N GLU A 44 -2.20 -6.61 0.33
CA GLU A 44 -1.97 -7.28 -0.96
C GLU A 44 -0.58 -6.94 -1.54
N LEU A 45 -0.21 -5.65 -1.53
CA LEU A 45 1.10 -5.19 -2.00
C LEU A 45 2.24 -5.78 -1.18
N TYR A 46 2.07 -5.90 0.14
CA TYR A 46 3.04 -6.55 1.02
C TYR A 46 3.29 -8.00 0.59
N ASP A 47 2.22 -8.77 0.35
CA ASP A 47 2.31 -10.17 -0.04
C ASP A 47 2.94 -10.33 -1.44
N GLU A 48 2.57 -9.49 -2.41
CA GLU A 48 3.19 -9.49 -3.74
C GLU A 48 4.68 -9.10 -3.68
N ASN A 49 5.04 -8.14 -2.84
CA ASN A 49 6.43 -7.74 -2.67
C ASN A 49 7.26 -8.83 -1.98
N ILE A 50 6.67 -9.66 -1.10
CA ILE A 50 7.33 -10.86 -0.56
C ILE A 50 7.68 -11.84 -1.69
N LYS A 51 6.78 -12.08 -2.65
CA LYS A 51 7.07 -12.95 -3.81
C LYS A 51 8.23 -12.40 -4.63
N LEU A 52 8.27 -11.09 -4.87
CA LEU A 52 9.37 -10.43 -5.56
C LEU A 52 10.69 -10.55 -4.79
N ILE A 53 10.67 -10.35 -3.47
CA ILE A 53 11.83 -10.51 -2.60
C ILE A 53 12.39 -11.92 -2.74
N ASN A 54 11.55 -12.95 -2.59
CA ASN A 54 11.98 -14.34 -2.68
C ASN A 54 12.61 -14.64 -4.04
N ALA A 55 11.99 -14.21 -5.14
CA ALA A 55 12.54 -14.41 -6.49
C ALA A 55 13.91 -13.73 -6.69
N ILE A 56 14.12 -12.56 -6.10
CA ILE A 56 15.42 -11.86 -6.14
C ILE A 56 16.45 -12.56 -5.25
N GLU A 57 16.04 -13.10 -4.10
CA GLU A 57 16.93 -13.85 -3.21
C GLU A 57 17.37 -15.19 -3.83
N ASP A 58 16.45 -15.91 -4.47
CA ASP A 58 16.78 -17.12 -5.23
C ASP A 58 17.83 -16.83 -6.32
N LYS A 59 17.68 -15.69 -7.02
CA LYS A 59 18.68 -15.22 -8.00
C LYS A 59 19.98 -14.74 -7.37
N ALA A 60 19.93 -14.17 -6.17
CA ALA A 60 21.12 -13.79 -5.45
C ALA A 60 21.98 -15.03 -5.10
N ASP A 61 21.33 -16.13 -4.69
CA ASP A 61 21.99 -17.39 -4.39
C ASP A 61 22.52 -18.08 -5.65
N GLU A 62 21.75 -18.10 -6.75
CA GLU A 62 22.18 -18.61 -8.05
C GLU A 62 23.43 -17.88 -8.57
N PHE A 63 23.52 -16.56 -8.32
CA PHE A 63 24.61 -15.71 -8.82
C PHE A 63 25.74 -15.48 -7.81
N LYS A 64 25.75 -16.20 -6.69
CA LYS A 64 26.67 -15.97 -5.58
C LYS A 64 28.15 -15.95 -6.00
N GLU A 65 28.54 -16.86 -6.89
CA GLU A 65 29.91 -17.03 -7.39
C GLU A 65 30.13 -16.44 -8.79
N VAL A 66 29.16 -15.69 -9.33
CA VAL A 66 29.29 -15.02 -10.64
C VAL A 66 29.85 -13.62 -10.43
N TYR A 67 31.15 -13.47 -10.69
CA TYR A 67 31.85 -12.19 -10.52
C TYR A 67 31.78 -11.32 -11.77
N LYS A 68 31.59 -10.01 -11.55
CA LYS A 68 31.59 -8.96 -12.56
C LYS A 68 32.35 -7.75 -12.07
N MET A 69 32.64 -6.82 -12.98
CA MET A 69 33.18 -5.52 -12.61
C MET A 69 32.06 -4.65 -12.00
N GLY A 70 32.23 -4.23 -10.75
CA GLY A 70 31.39 -3.21 -10.13
C GLY A 70 31.60 -1.86 -10.82
N ARG A 71 30.57 -1.03 -10.87
CA ARG A 71 30.64 0.29 -11.51
C ARG A 71 30.09 1.39 -10.61
N THR A 72 30.83 2.48 -10.50
CA THR A 72 30.40 3.71 -9.82
C THR A 72 30.47 4.87 -10.80
N GLN A 73 29.41 5.68 -10.91
CA GLN A 73 29.31 6.70 -11.95
C GLN A 73 29.49 6.14 -13.38
N LEU A 74 29.08 4.88 -13.60
CA LEU A 74 29.27 4.10 -14.83
C LEU A 74 30.74 3.83 -15.21
N GLN A 75 31.70 4.15 -14.34
CA GLN A 75 33.11 3.81 -14.52
C GLN A 75 33.45 2.50 -13.78
N ASP A 76 34.43 1.76 -14.30
CA ASP A 76 34.92 0.54 -13.65
C ASP A 76 35.45 0.85 -12.24
N ALA A 77 35.11 -0.02 -11.30
CA ALA A 77 35.50 0.11 -9.90
C ALA A 77 36.27 -1.14 -9.43
N ILE A 78 35.66 -1.95 -8.57
CA ILE A 78 36.23 -3.19 -8.05
C ILE A 78 35.29 -4.37 -8.31
N PRO A 79 35.80 -5.62 -8.34
CA PRO A 79 34.97 -6.80 -8.52
C PRO A 79 33.87 -6.93 -7.47
N ILE A 80 32.70 -7.41 -7.90
CA ILE A 80 31.54 -7.73 -7.07
C ILE A 80 30.90 -9.01 -7.64
N SER A 81 30.28 -9.84 -6.81
CA SER A 81 29.43 -10.90 -7.36
C SER A 81 28.03 -10.39 -7.68
N LEU A 82 27.43 -10.89 -8.76
CA LEU A 82 26.03 -10.61 -9.09
C LEU A 82 25.11 -11.01 -7.94
N GLY A 83 25.45 -12.06 -7.18
CA GLY A 83 24.72 -12.45 -5.98
C GLY A 83 24.71 -11.35 -4.91
N GLN A 84 25.83 -10.67 -4.68
CA GLN A 84 25.88 -9.53 -3.76
C GLN A 84 25.01 -8.36 -4.23
N GLU A 85 24.99 -8.08 -5.53
CA GLU A 85 24.18 -7.01 -6.14
C GLU A 85 22.67 -7.32 -6.03
N PHE A 86 22.25 -8.55 -6.34
CA PHE A 86 20.85 -8.98 -6.21
C PHE A 86 20.40 -9.05 -4.74
N ALA A 87 21.25 -9.53 -3.82
CA ALA A 87 20.94 -9.50 -2.39
C ALA A 87 20.72 -8.08 -1.88
N ALA A 88 21.41 -7.08 -2.43
CA ALA A 88 21.18 -5.67 -2.09
C ALA A 88 19.81 -5.17 -2.59
N TYR A 89 19.32 -5.64 -3.74
CA TYR A 89 17.96 -5.35 -4.20
C TYR A 89 16.91 -5.93 -3.25
N ALA A 90 17.05 -7.19 -2.83
CA ALA A 90 16.14 -7.81 -1.85
C ALA A 90 16.10 -7.01 -0.54
N LYS A 91 17.26 -6.54 -0.05
CA LYS A 91 17.33 -5.73 1.18
C LYS A 91 16.54 -4.42 1.11
N VAL A 92 16.53 -3.72 -0.03
CA VAL A 92 15.73 -2.48 -0.14
C VAL A 92 14.23 -2.78 -0.13
N LEU A 93 13.81 -3.85 -0.81
CA LEU A 93 12.41 -4.27 -0.85
C LEU A 93 11.92 -4.77 0.52
N LYS A 94 12.77 -5.46 1.30
CA LYS A 94 12.47 -5.81 2.70
C LYS A 94 12.23 -4.58 3.57
N ARG A 95 13.02 -3.50 3.36
CA ARG A 95 12.76 -2.21 4.04
C ARG A 95 11.44 -1.58 3.60
N ASP A 96 11.06 -1.73 2.34
CA ASP A 96 9.75 -1.25 1.85
C ASP A 96 8.58 -1.99 2.50
N ASN A 97 8.69 -3.29 2.74
CA ASN A 97 7.69 -4.04 3.52
C ASN A 97 7.49 -3.50 4.94
N GLU A 98 8.57 -3.09 5.61
CA GLU A 98 8.46 -2.41 6.91
C GLU A 98 7.81 -1.02 6.79
N ARG A 99 7.99 -0.33 5.66
CA ARG A 99 7.27 0.92 5.38
C ARG A 99 5.78 0.67 5.15
N PHE A 100 5.40 -0.39 4.44
CA PHE A 100 3.99 -0.74 4.23
C PHE A 100 3.27 -1.02 5.56
N LYS A 101 3.92 -1.72 6.50
CA LYS A 101 3.38 -1.90 7.86
C LYS A 101 3.13 -0.56 8.56
N LYS A 102 4.04 0.41 8.43
CA LYS A 102 3.86 1.76 8.99
C LYS A 102 2.73 2.53 8.31
N ALA A 103 2.55 2.40 7.00
CA ALA A 103 1.41 2.96 6.28
C ALA A 103 0.09 2.39 6.83
N ILE A 104 0.00 1.06 6.96
CA ILE A 104 -1.16 0.38 7.54
C ILE A 104 -1.46 0.89 8.95
N GLN A 105 -0.42 1.02 9.80
CA GLN A 105 -0.58 1.54 11.16
C GLN A 105 -1.14 2.96 11.16
N SER A 106 -0.60 3.86 10.33
CA SER A 106 -1.08 5.24 10.21
C SER A 106 -2.52 5.30 9.71
N LEU A 107 -2.89 4.49 8.72
CA LEU A 107 -4.24 4.42 8.16
C LEU A 107 -5.25 3.76 9.11
N SER A 108 -4.81 3.04 10.14
CA SER A 108 -5.70 2.31 11.04
C SER A 108 -6.48 3.20 12.00
N PHE A 109 -6.11 4.48 12.12
CA PHE A 109 -6.84 5.46 12.92
C PHE A 109 -7.92 6.14 12.07
N VAL A 110 -9.18 6.04 12.48
CA VAL A 110 -10.35 6.52 11.74
C VAL A 110 -11.19 7.48 12.58
N ASN A 111 -11.85 8.43 11.92
CA ASN A 111 -12.66 9.47 12.56
C ASN A 111 -14.16 9.16 12.58
N LEU A 112 -14.58 7.91 12.27
CA LEU A 112 -15.98 7.50 12.28
C LEU A 112 -16.61 7.73 13.66
N GLY A 113 -17.76 8.41 13.68
CA GLY A 113 -18.36 8.93 14.91
C GLY A 113 -18.12 10.44 15.10
N GLY A 114 -17.19 11.03 14.34
CA GLY A 114 -16.93 12.47 14.32
C GLY A 114 -18.05 13.29 13.67
N THR A 115 -18.90 12.68 12.85
CA THR A 115 -20.00 13.33 12.11
C THR A 115 -19.50 14.46 11.18
N ALA A 116 -20.18 15.61 11.15
CA ALA A 116 -19.91 16.68 10.18
C ALA A 116 -18.54 17.34 10.38
N ILE A 117 -18.13 17.59 11.62
CA ILE A 117 -16.93 18.40 11.93
C ILE A 117 -16.09 17.83 13.07
N GLY A 118 -16.29 16.56 13.43
CA GLY A 118 -15.55 15.87 14.48
C GLY A 118 -16.13 16.01 15.89
N THR A 119 -17.18 16.81 16.10
CA THR A 119 -17.77 17.02 17.43
C THR A 119 -18.66 15.87 17.91
N GLY A 120 -19.02 14.94 17.01
CA GLY A 120 -20.01 13.88 17.30
C GLY A 120 -21.45 14.38 17.47
N LEU A 121 -21.72 15.66 17.17
CA LEU A 121 -23.06 16.24 17.35
C LEU A 121 -24.09 15.52 16.45
N ASN A 122 -25.24 15.19 17.03
CA ASN A 122 -26.32 14.39 16.42
C ASN A 122 -26.05 12.88 16.28
N ALA A 123 -24.89 12.38 16.73
CA ALA A 123 -24.67 10.95 16.92
C ALA A 123 -25.08 10.53 18.33
N ASP A 124 -25.63 9.32 18.45
CA ASP A 124 -25.86 8.69 19.73
C ASP A 124 -24.53 8.35 20.40
N LYS A 125 -24.43 8.51 21.73
CA LYS A 125 -23.18 8.25 22.45
C LYS A 125 -22.71 6.80 22.30
N THR A 126 -23.63 5.84 22.37
CA THR A 126 -23.33 4.43 22.15
C THR A 126 -22.85 4.20 20.72
N TYR A 127 -23.41 4.91 19.73
CA TYR A 127 -22.88 4.83 18.37
C TYR A 127 -21.42 5.30 18.29
N VAL A 128 -21.08 6.44 18.88
CA VAL A 128 -19.72 6.98 18.82
C VAL A 128 -18.72 6.02 19.48
N GLU A 129 -19.08 5.41 20.61
CA GLU A 129 -18.21 4.50 21.37
C GLU A 129 -18.07 3.11 20.70
N GLU A 130 -19.13 2.57 20.09
CA GLU A 130 -19.16 1.19 19.62
C GLU A 130 -18.91 1.03 18.11
N ILE A 131 -19.09 2.08 17.29
CA ILE A 131 -19.05 1.91 15.83
C ILE A 131 -17.70 1.44 15.31
N VAL A 132 -16.59 1.95 15.86
CA VAL A 132 -15.24 1.54 15.42
C VAL A 132 -14.88 0.12 15.89
N PRO A 133 -15.13 -0.28 17.16
CA PRO A 133 -15.03 -1.69 17.57
C PRO A 133 -15.81 -2.65 16.67
N VAL A 134 -17.09 -2.36 16.40
CA VAL A 134 -17.92 -3.17 15.50
C VAL A 134 -17.34 -3.20 14.08
N LEU A 135 -16.86 -2.07 13.57
CA LEU A 135 -16.25 -2.00 12.25
C LEU A 135 -14.95 -2.82 12.18
N ALA A 136 -14.14 -2.80 13.23
CA ALA A 136 -12.92 -3.61 13.32
C ALA A 136 -13.24 -5.11 13.26
N GLU A 137 -14.27 -5.55 14.00
CA GLU A 137 -14.76 -6.94 13.97
C GLU A 137 -15.23 -7.35 12.58
N VAL A 138 -16.16 -6.59 11.98
CA VAL A 138 -16.76 -6.91 10.67
C VAL A 138 -15.71 -6.90 9.55
N THR A 139 -14.73 -6.01 9.63
CA THR A 139 -13.70 -5.89 8.58
C THR A 139 -12.52 -6.84 8.78
N GLY A 140 -12.30 -7.35 9.99
CA GLY A 140 -11.09 -8.08 10.38
C GLY A 140 -9.83 -7.20 10.38
N LEU A 141 -9.98 -5.88 10.53
CA LEU A 141 -8.88 -4.93 10.54
C LEU A 141 -8.70 -4.34 11.95
N ASN A 142 -7.45 -4.07 12.34
CA ASN A 142 -7.13 -3.43 13.63
C ASN A 142 -7.39 -1.92 13.57
N LEU A 143 -8.66 -1.53 13.40
CA LEU A 143 -9.06 -0.13 13.35
C LEU A 143 -9.16 0.44 14.76
N LYS A 144 -8.77 1.71 14.89
CA LYS A 144 -8.85 2.48 16.13
C LYS A 144 -9.53 3.81 15.86
N GLN A 145 -10.33 4.27 16.79
CA GLN A 145 -10.90 5.61 16.70
C GLN A 145 -9.81 6.65 17.00
N ASN A 146 -9.82 7.78 16.31
CA ASN A 146 -8.97 8.92 16.66
C ASN A 146 -9.30 9.40 18.08
N GLU A 147 -8.27 9.72 18.87
CA GLU A 147 -8.44 10.27 20.24
C GLU A 147 -9.12 11.64 20.20
N ASP A 148 -8.78 12.47 19.20
CA ASP A 148 -9.47 13.72 18.87
C ASP A 148 -10.14 13.57 17.50
N LEU A 149 -11.48 13.52 17.51
CA LEU A 149 -12.29 13.39 16.30
C LEU A 149 -12.36 14.68 15.47
N ILE A 150 -12.13 15.85 16.07
CA ILE A 150 -12.02 17.13 15.36
C ILE A 150 -10.72 17.14 14.55
N ASP A 151 -9.61 16.76 15.18
CA ASP A 151 -8.33 16.58 14.50
C ASP A 151 -8.45 15.55 13.36
N GLY A 152 -8.96 14.35 13.65
CA GLY A 152 -9.09 13.28 12.67
C GLY A 152 -10.03 13.60 11.49
N THR A 153 -10.91 14.60 11.64
CA THR A 153 -11.78 15.09 10.57
C THR A 153 -11.11 16.17 9.71
N GLN A 154 -10.28 17.03 10.31
CA GLN A 154 -9.57 18.09 9.60
C GLN A 154 -8.30 17.59 8.92
N ASN A 155 -7.60 16.64 9.54
CA ASN A 155 -6.27 16.20 9.13
C ASN A 155 -6.31 14.79 8.54
N LEU A 156 -5.99 14.72 7.25
CA LEU A 156 -5.98 13.48 6.45
C LEU A 156 -4.56 13.10 5.99
N ASP A 157 -3.55 13.53 6.75
CA ASP A 157 -2.12 13.34 6.49
C ASP A 157 -1.71 11.86 6.40
N GLY A 158 -2.46 10.94 7.01
CA GLY A 158 -2.26 9.50 6.82
C GLY A 158 -2.32 9.05 5.34
N PHE A 159 -3.13 9.69 4.50
CA PHE A 159 -3.14 9.43 3.05
C PHE A 159 -1.86 9.95 2.38
N THR A 160 -1.43 11.15 2.73
CA THR A 160 -0.20 11.77 2.20
C THR A 160 1.03 10.96 2.61
N TYR A 161 1.09 10.52 3.87
CA TYR A 161 2.14 9.65 4.37
C TYR A 161 2.19 8.33 3.60
N SER A 162 1.04 7.69 3.40
CA SER A 162 0.91 6.46 2.61
C SER A 162 1.37 6.65 1.16
N SER A 163 1.01 7.77 0.53
CA SER A 163 1.49 8.12 -0.81
C SER A 163 3.01 8.30 -0.87
N SER A 164 3.62 8.88 0.16
CA SER A 164 5.08 9.06 0.22
C SER A 164 5.84 7.73 0.30
N ILE A 165 5.25 6.74 0.97
CA ILE A 165 5.77 5.37 1.06
C ILE A 165 5.72 4.70 -0.32
N LEU A 166 4.59 4.81 -1.03
CA LEU A 166 4.47 4.29 -2.40
C LEU A 166 5.47 4.96 -3.35
N LYS A 167 5.68 6.27 -3.23
CA LYS A 167 6.68 7.00 -4.02
C LYS A 167 8.10 6.49 -3.77
N THR A 168 8.45 6.20 -2.52
CA THR A 168 9.75 5.62 -2.15
C THR A 168 9.92 4.23 -2.75
N TYR A 169 8.90 3.37 -2.63
CA TYR A 169 8.90 2.03 -3.21
C TYR A 169 9.07 2.08 -4.74
N ALA A 170 8.31 2.95 -5.42
CA ALA A 170 8.40 3.13 -6.87
C ALA A 170 9.80 3.58 -7.32
N SER A 171 10.45 4.47 -6.57
CA SER A 171 11.82 4.89 -6.84
C SER A 171 12.81 3.73 -6.72
N ASN A 172 12.66 2.89 -5.70
CA ASN A 172 13.50 1.70 -5.50
C ASN A 172 13.32 0.69 -6.65
N LEU A 173 12.06 0.40 -7.03
CA LEU A 173 11.76 -0.47 -8.17
C LEU A 173 12.32 0.07 -9.48
N SER A 174 12.16 1.38 -9.73
CA SER A 174 12.69 2.04 -10.93
C SER A 174 14.21 1.88 -11.03
N LYS A 175 14.93 2.05 -9.91
CA LYS A 175 16.37 1.80 -9.84
C LYS A 175 16.71 0.36 -10.22
N ILE A 176 16.05 -0.63 -9.58
CA ILE A 176 16.29 -2.06 -9.86
C ILE A 176 16.02 -2.37 -11.35
N ALA A 177 14.91 -1.88 -11.90
CA ALA A 177 14.56 -2.08 -13.30
C ALA A 177 15.59 -1.46 -14.27
N ASN A 178 16.10 -0.26 -13.94
CA ASN A 178 17.14 0.40 -14.74
C ASN A 178 18.45 -0.38 -14.72
N ASP A 179 18.86 -0.89 -13.57
CA ASP A 179 20.06 -1.72 -13.47
C ASP A 179 19.92 -3.00 -14.31
N LEU A 180 18.78 -3.71 -14.21
CA LEU A 180 18.53 -4.93 -14.98
C LEU A 180 18.58 -4.66 -16.49
N ARG A 181 17.99 -3.55 -16.95
CA ARG A 181 18.04 -3.13 -18.35
C ARG A 181 19.46 -2.81 -18.80
N LEU A 182 20.21 -2.09 -17.97
CA LEU A 182 21.57 -1.67 -18.28
C LEU A 182 22.51 -2.89 -18.35
N MET A 183 22.43 -3.79 -17.37
CA MET A 183 23.18 -5.05 -17.35
C MET A 183 22.81 -5.99 -18.50
N SER A 184 21.56 -5.96 -18.97
CA SER A 184 21.11 -6.76 -20.11
C SER A 184 21.30 -6.07 -21.48
N SER A 185 21.92 -4.89 -21.54
CA SER A 185 22.18 -4.19 -22.79
C SER A 185 23.14 -4.99 -23.68
N GLY A 186 22.85 -5.07 -24.99
CA GLY A 186 23.60 -5.93 -25.92
C GLY A 186 22.81 -6.19 -27.22
N PRO A 187 23.07 -7.31 -27.93
CA PRO A 187 23.86 -8.48 -27.49
C PRO A 187 25.37 -8.38 -27.75
N GLN A 188 25.84 -7.47 -28.59
CA GLN A 188 27.26 -7.44 -29.02
C GLN A 188 28.06 -6.27 -28.45
N VAL A 189 27.43 -5.10 -28.28
CA VAL A 189 28.11 -3.82 -27.99
C VAL A 189 27.62 -3.15 -26.70
N GLY A 190 26.95 -3.91 -25.84
CA GLY A 190 26.45 -3.43 -24.54
C GLY A 190 27.25 -4.01 -23.37
N ILE A 191 26.73 -3.86 -22.14
CA ILE A 191 27.36 -4.41 -20.94
C ILE A 191 27.25 -5.94 -20.89
N ALA A 192 26.07 -6.48 -21.22
CA ALA A 192 25.81 -7.92 -21.32
C ALA A 192 26.22 -8.76 -20.08
N ASP A 193 26.16 -8.19 -18.88
CA ASP A 193 26.40 -8.90 -17.61
C ASP A 193 25.35 -10.00 -17.36
N ILE A 194 24.10 -9.79 -17.82
CA ILE A 194 22.99 -10.74 -17.70
C ILE A 194 22.20 -10.85 -19.00
N LYS A 195 21.39 -11.91 -19.12
CA LYS A 195 20.42 -12.08 -20.21
C LYS A 195 19.00 -12.16 -19.66
N LEU A 196 18.16 -11.18 -19.97
CA LEU A 196 16.75 -11.21 -19.60
C LEU A 196 15.94 -12.15 -20.52
N PRO A 197 14.90 -12.83 -20.01
CA PRO A 197 14.03 -13.68 -20.82
C PRO A 197 13.28 -12.88 -21.89
N ALA A 198 13.31 -13.33 -23.14
CA ALA A 198 12.50 -12.75 -24.21
C ALA A 198 11.02 -13.09 -23.99
N ARG A 199 10.15 -12.06 -24.02
CA ARG A 199 8.69 -12.22 -23.82
C ARG A 199 7.86 -11.91 -25.07
N GLN A 200 8.43 -11.15 -26.02
CA GLN A 200 7.79 -10.78 -27.29
C GLN A 200 8.87 -10.39 -28.32
N ALA A 201 8.50 -10.33 -29.60
CA ALA A 201 9.37 -9.77 -30.64
C ALA A 201 9.66 -8.29 -30.33
N GLY A 202 10.93 -7.88 -30.39
CA GLY A 202 11.36 -6.51 -30.12
C GLY A 202 11.37 -5.60 -31.35
N SER A 203 11.50 -6.19 -32.54
CA SER A 203 11.39 -5.58 -33.86
C SER A 203 11.03 -6.66 -34.87
#